data_AF-A0AAV4IR00-F1
#
_entry.id   AF-A0AAV4IR00-F1
#
_cell.length_a   1.000
_cell.length_b   1.000
_cell.length_c   1.000
_cell.angle_alpha   90.00
_cell.angle_beta   90.00
_cell.angle_gamma   90.00
#
_symmetry.space_group_name_H-M   'P 1'
#
loop_
_entity.id
_entity.type
_entity.pdbx_description
1 polymer ?
#
loop_
_entity_poly.entity_id
_entity_poly.type
_entity_poly.pdbx_seq_one_letter_code
_entity_poly.pdbx_strand_id
1 'polypeptide(L)'
;MFITETWIREKGDEPVITSLTPPKYSYEPFPRSSGKGGGIGILYKNSLSSVLHFADKKQPVVTFETAIATLSISTRKITFVCIYRPPPSKNNKLKTSDFLCEFEEFLSSYDIKNKDTVFLGDFNVHFETENPDAIFMKNLLHDHQMIQHVKSKTHKKGHILDWIITSSKLKLSSQVANLNKLISDHHFLYFDIMHPKRVTKKKTIVSRDFKKIDMANKLHKIFNRSTVKRTEDDASIHDQVLWAMHASGLEDLILYVASSDRERSHLCMHVMEIIALIFKEQEPETLASAGVHRSLTEKEKDQRELEQAREREKAQKKANILKFSGRHSRFGGTFVLKDIKSISENDVIYHKPLCEVKRFSYDEGKNRKKISRNRAPIKTDDPKRRSTLSMRLSLKEFCIQFLINAYNPLMRAVKDALTRKSTQDNDETFYLWAMRFFMEFCRLHCKRVDFVSETMSMSAFHYIYTQLCTYYESVRLGKGEECKVWGRRSHLALKAYQELLRTLDFMSRCEDEQIRESAKVIQSNVFYMMEYRDVFVTLLKNFKESQCSRAYLRDLVESTHIFLKMLETFTKKNKNLVVQKKKKKRNKKKSKTTPGM
;
A
#
# COMPACT_ATOMS: atom_id res chain seq x y z
N MET A 1 -26.33 -5.35 35.48
CA MET A 1 -27.50 -6.20 35.78
C MET A 1 -26.97 -7.41 36.51
N PHE A 2 -27.58 -7.72 37.66
CA PHE A 2 -27.25 -8.88 38.47
C PHE A 2 -28.37 -9.90 38.29
N ILE A 3 -27.99 -11.16 38.15
CA ILE A 3 -28.89 -12.27 37.86
C ILE A 3 -28.57 -13.37 38.86
N THR A 4 -29.56 -13.82 39.62
CA THR A 4 -29.47 -14.97 40.53
C THR A 4 -30.05 -16.21 39.87
N GLU A 5 -29.73 -17.40 40.37
CA GLU A 5 -30.13 -18.69 39.80
C GLU A 5 -29.79 -18.85 38.30
N THR A 6 -28.54 -18.60 37.94
CA THR A 6 -28.11 -18.68 36.52
C THR A 6 -27.96 -20.12 36.02
N TRP A 7 -27.71 -21.08 36.91
CA TRP A 7 -27.48 -22.50 36.61
C TRP A 7 -26.30 -22.77 35.65
N ILE A 8 -25.42 -21.78 35.49
CA ILE A 8 -24.21 -21.85 34.67
C ILE A 8 -23.11 -22.56 35.45
N ARG A 9 -22.42 -23.49 34.78
CA ARG A 9 -21.30 -24.25 35.35
C ARG A 9 -19.97 -23.52 35.19
N GLU A 10 -19.00 -23.90 36.01
CA GLU A 10 -17.65 -23.33 35.97
C GLU A 10 -16.91 -23.62 34.65
N LYS A 11 -17.24 -24.72 33.96
CA LYS A 11 -16.66 -25.12 32.68
C LYS A 11 -17.71 -25.73 31.76
N GLY A 12 -17.63 -25.42 30.46
CA GLY A 12 -18.42 -26.07 29.40
C GLY A 12 -19.63 -25.26 28.90
N ASP A 13 -19.98 -24.16 29.57
CA ASP A 13 -21.11 -23.29 29.20
C ASP A 13 -20.66 -22.00 28.48
N GLU A 14 -19.39 -21.89 28.07
CA GLU A 14 -18.86 -20.73 27.34
C GLU A 14 -19.63 -20.40 26.05
N PRO A 15 -20.07 -21.39 25.24
CA PRO A 15 -20.90 -21.12 24.06
C PRO A 15 -22.28 -20.54 24.42
N VAL A 16 -22.86 -20.96 25.55
CA VAL A 16 -24.17 -20.48 26.04
C VAL A 16 -24.05 -19.05 26.55
N ILE A 17 -22.98 -18.74 27.28
CA ILE A 17 -22.70 -17.37 27.73
C ILE A 17 -22.53 -16.44 26.52
N THR A 18 -21.82 -16.90 25.49
CA THR A 18 -21.58 -16.12 24.26
C THR A 18 -22.87 -15.83 23.50
N SER A 19 -23.78 -16.80 23.40
CA SER A 19 -25.05 -16.61 22.68
C SER A 19 -26.05 -15.73 23.44
N LEU A 20 -26.04 -15.76 24.77
CA LEU A 20 -26.93 -14.95 25.62
C LEU A 20 -26.44 -13.53 25.88
N THR A 21 -25.17 -13.23 25.61
CA THR A 21 -24.58 -11.91 25.86
C THR A 21 -24.88 -10.94 24.71
N PRO A 22 -25.66 -9.85 24.92
CA PRO A 22 -25.97 -8.91 23.86
C PRO A 22 -24.74 -8.14 23.35
N PRO A 23 -24.73 -7.66 22.08
CA PRO A 23 -23.64 -6.85 21.56
C PRO A 23 -23.35 -5.62 22.44
N LYS A 24 -22.06 -5.35 22.69
CA LYS A 24 -21.52 -4.27 23.57
C LYS A 24 -21.66 -4.54 25.08
N TYR A 25 -22.07 -5.74 25.48
CA TYR A 25 -22.07 -6.19 26.87
C TYR A 25 -21.06 -7.33 27.07
N SER A 26 -20.64 -7.50 28.32
CA SER A 26 -19.80 -8.58 28.83
C SER A 26 -20.54 -9.24 29.99
N TYR A 27 -20.33 -10.54 30.15
CA TYR A 27 -20.96 -11.33 31.20
C TYR A 27 -19.89 -11.98 32.08
N GLU A 28 -19.99 -11.79 33.39
CA GLU A 28 -19.11 -12.41 34.38
C GLU A 28 -19.88 -13.47 35.20
N PRO A 29 -19.54 -14.77 35.08
CA PRO A 29 -20.18 -15.84 35.84
C PRO A 29 -19.55 -16.04 37.24
N PHE A 30 -20.40 -16.23 38.25
CA PHE A 30 -20.08 -16.66 39.60
C PHE A 30 -20.82 -17.98 39.89
N PRO A 31 -20.32 -19.12 39.37
CA PRO A 31 -20.98 -20.41 39.48
C PRO A 31 -20.89 -20.96 40.90
N ARG A 32 -21.87 -21.79 41.29
CA ARG A 32 -21.86 -22.51 42.57
C ARG A 32 -20.77 -23.59 42.59
N SER A 33 -20.01 -23.66 43.68
CA SER A 33 -18.89 -24.60 43.85
C SER A 33 -19.30 -26.09 43.85
N SER A 34 -20.52 -26.42 44.30
CA SER A 34 -21.00 -27.81 44.35
C SER A 34 -22.53 -27.88 44.40
N GLY A 35 -23.12 -28.85 43.69
CA GLY A 35 -24.58 -29.12 43.69
C GLY A 35 -25.25 -28.87 42.33
N LYS A 36 -26.56 -29.15 42.25
CA LYS A 36 -27.41 -28.78 41.10
C LYS A 36 -28.19 -27.51 41.44
N GLY A 37 -28.20 -26.54 40.52
CA GLY A 37 -28.88 -25.24 40.68
C GLY A 37 -28.08 -24.22 41.49
N GLY A 38 -28.46 -22.94 41.38
CA GLY A 38 -27.77 -21.79 41.96
C GLY A 38 -26.94 -21.01 40.93
N GLY A 39 -25.97 -20.22 41.39
CA GLY A 39 -25.10 -19.38 40.58
C GLY A 39 -25.59 -17.95 40.45
N ILE A 40 -24.64 -17.02 40.42
CA ILE A 40 -24.86 -15.58 40.21
C ILE A 40 -24.17 -15.16 38.90
N GLY A 41 -24.76 -14.20 38.20
CA GLY A 41 -24.21 -13.64 36.96
C GLY A 41 -24.29 -12.13 36.93
N ILE A 42 -23.24 -11.49 36.40
CA ILE A 42 -23.18 -10.04 36.26
C ILE A 42 -23.04 -9.68 34.78
N LEU A 43 -24.08 -9.05 34.21
CA LEU A 43 -24.05 -8.48 32.87
C LEU A 43 -23.77 -6.97 32.93
N TYR A 44 -22.73 -6.51 32.24
CA TYR A 44 -22.30 -5.11 32.25
C TYR A 44 -21.88 -4.61 30.86
N LYS A 45 -21.92 -3.28 30.63
CA LYS A 45 -21.49 -2.68 29.35
C LYS A 45 -19.97 -2.77 29.22
N ASN A 46 -19.46 -3.05 28.01
CA ASN A 46 -18.02 -3.13 27.72
C ASN A 46 -17.27 -1.81 28.03
N SER A 47 -17.98 -0.69 28.00
CA SER A 47 -17.43 0.61 28.41
C SER A 47 -17.04 0.70 29.90
N LEU A 48 -17.48 -0.27 30.72
CA LEU A 48 -17.19 -0.36 32.15
C LEU A 48 -16.11 -1.38 32.50
N SER A 49 -15.64 -2.22 31.57
CA SER A 49 -14.68 -3.30 31.87
C SER A 49 -13.38 -2.83 32.51
N SER A 50 -12.92 -1.61 32.18
CA SER A 50 -11.68 -1.05 32.74
C SER A 50 -11.83 -0.43 34.14
N VAL A 51 -13.07 -0.29 34.64
CA VAL A 51 -13.38 0.40 35.90
C VAL A 51 -14.21 -0.46 36.86
N LEU A 52 -14.60 -1.65 36.43
CA LEU A 52 -15.36 -2.62 37.21
C LEU A 52 -14.40 -3.74 37.63
N HIS A 53 -14.21 -3.89 38.94
CA HIS A 53 -13.31 -4.88 39.52
C HIS A 53 -14.13 -5.93 40.27
N PHE A 54 -13.90 -7.20 39.96
CA PHE A 54 -14.56 -8.32 40.63
C PHE A 54 -13.69 -8.85 41.76
N ALA A 55 -14.30 -9.20 42.90
CA ALA A 55 -13.59 -9.91 43.96
C ALA A 55 -13.44 -11.41 43.63
N ASP A 56 -12.59 -12.10 44.39
CA ASP A 56 -12.35 -13.52 44.20
C ASP A 56 -13.63 -14.35 44.33
N LYS A 57 -13.77 -15.34 43.43
CA LYS A 57 -14.97 -16.19 43.29
C LYS A 57 -15.17 -17.19 44.45
N LYS A 58 -14.20 -17.29 45.37
CA LYS A 58 -14.25 -18.18 46.52
C LYS A 58 -14.32 -17.35 47.80
N GLN A 59 -15.51 -17.17 48.34
CA GLN A 59 -15.72 -16.59 49.66
C GLN A 59 -16.02 -17.69 50.67
N PRO A 60 -15.59 -17.55 51.94
CA PRO A 60 -15.81 -18.54 52.99
C PRO A 60 -17.22 -18.40 53.58
N VAL A 61 -18.24 -18.39 52.72
CA VAL A 61 -19.66 -18.36 53.13
C VAL A 61 -20.33 -19.65 52.70
N VAL A 62 -21.09 -20.26 53.62
CA VAL A 62 -21.68 -21.60 53.47
C VAL A 62 -23.19 -21.52 53.23
N THR A 63 -23.87 -20.52 53.78
CA THR A 63 -25.34 -20.43 53.75
C THR A 63 -25.89 -19.61 52.58
N PHE A 64 -25.05 -18.83 51.89
CA PHE A 64 -25.43 -18.03 50.72
C PHE A 64 -24.29 -17.92 49.70
N GLU A 65 -24.64 -17.63 48.46
CA GLU A 65 -23.71 -17.34 47.38
C GLU A 65 -23.53 -15.82 47.24
N THR A 66 -22.31 -15.39 46.88
CA THR A 66 -21.97 -13.96 46.74
C THR A 66 -21.25 -13.66 45.44
N ALA A 67 -21.56 -12.49 44.87
CA ALA A 67 -20.78 -11.89 43.80
C ALA A 67 -20.51 -10.42 44.13
N ILE A 68 -19.23 -10.05 44.25
CA ILE A 68 -18.84 -8.68 44.59
C ILE A 68 -18.22 -8.00 43.36
N ALA A 69 -18.78 -6.86 42.99
CA ALA A 69 -18.28 -6.00 41.92
C ALA A 69 -18.11 -4.56 42.41
N THR A 70 -16.90 -4.02 42.28
CA THR A 70 -16.56 -2.65 42.68
C THR A 70 -16.40 -1.75 41.46
N LEU A 71 -17.27 -0.76 41.33
CA LEU A 71 -17.19 0.27 40.29
C LEU A 71 -16.33 1.45 40.79
N SER A 72 -15.20 1.69 40.12
CA SER A 72 -14.25 2.76 40.47
C SER A 72 -14.13 3.80 39.35
N ILE A 73 -14.80 4.95 39.49
CA ILE A 73 -14.69 6.06 38.53
C ILE A 73 -14.21 7.33 39.24
N SER A 74 -13.09 7.89 38.73
CA SER A 74 -12.42 9.04 39.34
C SER A 74 -12.03 8.74 40.80
N THR A 75 -12.50 9.53 41.77
CA THR A 75 -12.24 9.36 43.21
C THR A 75 -13.33 8.56 43.94
N ARG A 76 -14.45 8.23 43.28
CA ARG A 76 -15.59 7.55 43.93
C ARG A 76 -15.60 6.07 43.60
N LYS A 77 -15.75 5.23 44.62
CA LYS A 77 -15.88 3.77 44.51
C LYS A 77 -17.22 3.32 45.07
N ILE A 78 -17.98 2.54 44.32
CA ILE A 78 -19.23 1.92 44.77
C ILE A 78 -19.09 0.41 44.67
N THR A 79 -19.35 -0.29 45.77
CA THR A 79 -19.27 -1.75 45.84
C THR A 79 -20.67 -2.33 45.76
N PHE A 80 -20.91 -3.22 44.80
CA PHE A 80 -22.12 -4.00 44.69
C PHE A 80 -21.86 -5.40 45.20
N VAL A 81 -22.67 -5.86 46.15
CA VAL A 81 -22.63 -7.21 46.72
C VAL A 81 -23.95 -7.88 46.36
N CYS A 82 -23.89 -8.78 45.38
CA CYS A 82 -25.04 -9.59 45.02
C CYS A 82 -25.08 -10.85 45.89
N ILE A 83 -26.21 -11.10 46.54
CA ILE A 83 -26.43 -12.25 47.42
C ILE A 83 -27.54 -13.12 46.82
N TYR A 84 -27.29 -14.42 46.78
CA TYR A 84 -28.33 -15.42 46.53
C TYR A 84 -28.32 -16.43 47.67
N ARG A 85 -29.39 -16.45 48.46
CA ARG A 85 -29.59 -17.45 49.52
C ARG A 85 -30.56 -18.52 49.03
N PRO A 86 -30.12 -19.79 48.90
CA PRO A 86 -31.04 -20.88 48.57
C PRO A 86 -32.12 -21.03 49.67
N PRO A 87 -33.40 -21.28 49.30
CA PRO A 87 -34.46 -21.45 50.30
C PRO A 87 -34.19 -22.68 51.18
N PRO A 88 -34.49 -22.63 52.50
CA PRO A 88 -34.36 -23.78 53.39
C PRO A 88 -35.11 -25.00 52.86
N SER A 89 -34.42 -26.14 52.75
CA SER A 89 -35.02 -27.40 52.30
C SER A 89 -34.46 -28.59 53.09
N LYS A 90 -35.24 -29.68 53.13
CA LYS A 90 -34.78 -30.95 53.73
C LYS A 90 -33.47 -31.46 53.11
N ASN A 91 -33.19 -31.08 51.85
CA ASN A 91 -32.02 -31.51 51.10
C ASN A 91 -30.77 -30.66 51.38
N ASN A 92 -30.91 -29.35 51.57
CA ASN A 92 -29.77 -28.46 51.84
C ASN A 92 -29.47 -28.26 53.34
N LYS A 93 -30.40 -28.63 54.23
CA LYS A 93 -30.29 -28.51 55.70
C LYS A 93 -29.94 -27.09 56.20
N LEU A 94 -30.11 -26.07 55.36
CA LEU A 94 -29.82 -24.67 55.71
C LEU A 94 -30.91 -24.14 56.63
N LYS A 95 -30.51 -23.52 57.75
CA LYS A 95 -31.42 -22.81 58.65
C LYS A 95 -31.34 -21.30 58.43
N THR A 96 -32.41 -20.59 58.76
CA THR A 96 -32.40 -19.12 58.71
C THR A 96 -31.52 -18.51 59.79
N SER A 97 -31.45 -19.11 60.98
CA SER A 97 -30.55 -18.70 62.05
C SER A 97 -29.08 -18.67 61.62
N ASP A 98 -28.64 -19.73 60.95
CA ASP A 98 -27.23 -19.90 60.55
C ASP A 98 -26.85 -18.86 59.49
N PHE A 99 -27.79 -18.57 58.58
CA PHE A 99 -27.64 -17.48 57.61
C PHE A 99 -27.58 -16.11 58.28
N LEU A 100 -28.45 -15.83 59.26
CA LEU A 100 -28.47 -14.53 59.92
C LEU A 100 -27.18 -14.26 60.70
N CYS A 101 -26.63 -15.26 61.41
CA CYS A 101 -25.33 -15.16 62.05
C CYS A 101 -24.20 -14.96 61.03
N GLU A 102 -24.14 -15.77 59.97
CA GLU A 102 -23.10 -15.64 58.95
C GLU A 102 -23.20 -14.30 58.19
N PHE A 103 -24.40 -13.80 57.98
CA PHE A 103 -24.64 -12.49 57.36
C PHE A 103 -24.23 -11.34 58.30
N GLU A 104 -24.48 -11.42 59.60
CA GLU A 104 -23.98 -10.45 60.60
C GLU A 104 -22.45 -10.41 60.65
N GLU A 105 -21.79 -11.58 60.63
CA GLU A 105 -20.34 -11.69 60.52
C GLU A 105 -19.83 -11.12 59.20
N PHE A 106 -20.53 -11.35 58.08
CA PHE A 106 -20.21 -10.77 56.78
C PHE A 106 -20.30 -9.24 56.80
N LEU A 107 -21.33 -8.69 57.44
CA LEU A 107 -21.50 -7.25 57.61
C LEU A 107 -20.44 -6.61 58.53
N SER A 108 -19.85 -7.41 59.44
CA SER A 108 -18.85 -6.96 60.42
C SER A 108 -17.40 -7.12 59.94
N SER A 109 -17.11 -8.17 59.17
CA SER A 109 -15.78 -8.47 58.62
C SER A 109 -15.39 -7.56 57.46
N TYR A 110 -16.38 -7.06 56.73
CA TYR A 110 -16.19 -6.19 55.60
C TYR A 110 -16.29 -4.74 56.09
N ASP A 111 -15.32 -3.88 55.75
CA ASP A 111 -15.28 -2.45 56.09
C ASP A 111 -16.38 -1.64 55.35
N ILE A 112 -17.64 -2.07 55.52
CA ILE A 112 -18.86 -1.60 54.87
C ILE A 112 -19.25 -0.24 55.43
N LYS A 113 -18.97 0.01 56.72
CA LYS A 113 -19.28 1.29 57.38
C LYS A 113 -18.59 2.49 56.71
N ASN A 114 -17.48 2.25 56.00
CA ASN A 114 -16.69 3.28 55.31
C ASN A 114 -16.81 3.27 53.78
N LYS A 115 -17.56 2.34 53.18
CA LYS A 115 -17.67 2.19 51.73
C LYS A 115 -19.10 2.46 51.24
N ASP A 116 -19.24 3.17 50.12
CA ASP A 116 -20.50 3.25 49.38
C ASP A 116 -20.85 1.84 48.88
N THR A 117 -21.71 1.13 49.62
CA THR A 117 -22.03 -0.29 49.37
C THR A 117 -23.52 -0.47 49.08
N VAL A 118 -23.81 -1.32 48.10
CA VAL A 118 -25.16 -1.74 47.71
C VAL A 118 -25.22 -3.27 47.80
N PHE A 119 -26.03 -3.77 48.71
CA PHE A 119 -26.41 -5.18 48.77
C PHE A 119 -27.68 -5.38 47.94
N LEU A 120 -27.69 -6.43 47.12
CA LEU A 120 -28.84 -6.73 46.28
C LEU A 120 -28.95 -8.23 45.98
N GLY A 121 -30.13 -8.69 45.63
CA GLY A 121 -30.36 -10.06 45.20
C GLY A 121 -31.49 -10.73 45.99
N ASP A 122 -31.53 -12.05 45.92
CA ASP A 122 -32.60 -12.87 46.49
C ASP A 122 -32.15 -13.45 47.84
N PHE A 123 -32.75 -12.91 48.91
CA PHE A 123 -32.44 -13.30 50.27
C PHE A 123 -33.33 -14.44 50.75
N ASN A 124 -34.42 -14.76 50.05
CA ASN A 124 -35.39 -15.79 50.50
C ASN A 124 -35.79 -15.66 51.98
N VAL A 125 -35.95 -14.42 52.47
CA VAL A 125 -36.42 -14.07 53.82
C VAL A 125 -37.61 -13.11 53.67
N HIS A 126 -38.67 -13.35 54.43
CA HIS A 126 -39.91 -12.56 54.37
C HIS A 126 -39.80 -11.25 55.16
N PHE A 127 -39.25 -10.20 54.53
CA PHE A 127 -39.00 -8.91 55.18
C PHE A 127 -40.27 -8.21 55.68
N GLU A 128 -41.40 -8.44 55.00
CA GLU A 128 -42.69 -7.85 55.34
C GLU A 128 -43.32 -8.38 56.63
N THR A 129 -42.83 -9.52 57.12
CA THR A 129 -43.41 -10.18 58.30
C THR A 129 -42.85 -9.62 59.61
N GLU A 130 -43.56 -9.91 60.70
CA GLU A 130 -43.14 -9.61 62.09
C GLU A 130 -42.62 -10.88 62.80
N ASN A 131 -42.12 -11.86 62.03
CA ASN A 131 -41.50 -13.02 62.63
C ASN A 131 -40.15 -12.64 63.31
N PRO A 132 -39.65 -13.44 64.25
CA PRO A 132 -38.39 -13.16 64.95
C PRO A 132 -37.22 -12.92 63.99
N ASP A 133 -37.15 -13.67 62.89
CA ASP A 133 -36.10 -13.55 61.88
C ASP A 133 -36.12 -12.19 61.15
N ALA A 134 -37.29 -11.68 60.76
CA ALA A 134 -37.44 -10.39 60.10
C ALA A 134 -37.21 -9.23 61.08
N ILE A 135 -37.60 -9.38 62.35
CA ILE A 135 -37.29 -8.41 63.41
C ILE A 135 -35.78 -8.34 63.63
N PHE A 136 -35.12 -9.50 63.78
CA PHE A 136 -33.67 -9.58 63.91
C PHE A 136 -32.97 -8.91 62.73
N MET A 137 -33.39 -9.22 61.50
CA MET A 137 -32.84 -8.62 60.29
C MET A 137 -33.04 -7.09 60.25
N LYS A 138 -34.22 -6.59 60.64
CA LYS A 138 -34.50 -5.14 60.69
C LYS A 138 -33.57 -4.43 61.69
N ASN A 139 -33.36 -5.03 62.87
CA ASN A 139 -32.45 -4.52 63.89
C ASN A 139 -31.00 -4.55 63.39
N LEU A 140 -30.55 -5.65 62.78
CA LEU A 140 -29.21 -5.78 62.20
C LEU A 140 -28.93 -4.70 61.14
N LEU A 141 -29.88 -4.43 60.25
CA LEU A 141 -29.73 -3.35 59.27
C LEU A 141 -29.67 -1.97 59.93
N HIS A 142 -30.50 -1.74 60.95
CA HIS A 142 -30.49 -0.50 61.72
C HIS A 142 -29.14 -0.26 62.41
N ASP A 143 -28.58 -1.29 63.05
CA ASP A 143 -27.32 -1.22 63.80
C ASP A 143 -26.11 -0.96 62.87
N HIS A 144 -26.17 -1.45 61.64
CA HIS A 144 -25.16 -1.19 60.60
C HIS A 144 -25.44 0.08 59.76
N GLN A 145 -26.43 0.90 60.12
CA GLN A 145 -26.83 2.11 59.40
C GLN A 145 -27.15 1.85 57.92
N MET A 146 -27.85 0.76 57.65
CA MET A 146 -28.24 0.35 56.31
C MET A 146 -29.76 0.51 56.12
N ILE A 147 -30.14 0.85 54.88
CA ILE A 147 -31.53 1.14 54.52
C ILE A 147 -31.95 0.17 53.42
N GLN A 148 -33.01 -0.59 53.66
CA GLN A 148 -33.68 -1.42 52.65
C GLN A 148 -34.69 -0.54 51.88
N HIS A 149 -34.66 -0.57 50.54
CA HIS A 149 -35.45 0.33 49.69
C HIS A 149 -36.66 -0.32 49.00
N VAL A 150 -36.81 -1.63 49.06
CA VAL A 150 -37.86 -2.39 48.35
C VAL A 150 -39.12 -2.49 49.20
N LYS A 151 -40.16 -1.74 48.83
CA LYS A 151 -41.45 -1.70 49.54
C LYS A 151 -42.58 -2.47 48.85
N SER A 152 -42.34 -2.95 47.63
CA SER A 152 -43.35 -3.64 46.82
C SER A 152 -43.06 -5.14 46.72
N LYS A 153 -44.09 -5.92 46.42
CA LYS A 153 -44.00 -7.39 46.28
C LYS A 153 -43.07 -7.76 45.13
N THR A 154 -42.04 -8.55 45.39
CA THR A 154 -41.01 -8.93 44.40
C THR A 154 -41.24 -10.32 43.82
N HIS A 155 -42.15 -11.10 44.39
CA HIS A 155 -42.45 -12.46 43.96
C HIS A 155 -43.94 -12.63 43.64
N LYS A 156 -44.30 -13.51 42.69
CA LYS A 156 -45.69 -13.79 42.29
C LYS A 156 -46.61 -14.23 43.43
N LYS A 157 -46.06 -14.90 44.46
CA LYS A 157 -46.79 -15.28 45.69
C LYS A 157 -47.04 -14.12 46.66
N GLY A 158 -46.52 -12.93 46.36
CA GLY A 158 -46.85 -11.69 47.06
C GLY A 158 -45.95 -11.33 48.25
N HIS A 159 -44.71 -11.83 48.27
CA HIS A 159 -43.71 -11.56 49.31
C HIS A 159 -42.60 -10.63 48.82
N ILE A 160 -41.80 -10.08 49.75
CA ILE A 160 -40.62 -9.26 49.46
C ILE A 160 -39.36 -10.09 49.74
N LEU A 161 -38.91 -10.83 48.74
CA LEU A 161 -37.74 -11.74 48.84
C LEU A 161 -36.46 -11.10 48.27
N ASP A 162 -36.63 -10.24 47.26
CA ASP A 162 -35.54 -9.57 46.57
C ASP A 162 -35.28 -8.20 47.19
N TRP A 163 -34.09 -7.99 47.72
CA TRP A 163 -33.78 -6.79 48.49
C TRP A 163 -32.77 -5.92 47.76
N ILE A 164 -32.86 -4.63 48.01
CA ILE A 164 -31.85 -3.62 47.67
C ILE A 164 -31.60 -2.84 48.95
N ILE A 165 -30.41 -3.00 49.51
CA ILE A 165 -30.00 -2.40 50.77
C ILE A 165 -28.79 -1.50 50.48
N THR A 166 -28.80 -0.26 50.93
CA THR A 166 -27.67 0.66 50.79
C THR A 166 -27.19 1.14 52.15
N SER A 167 -25.90 1.50 52.23
CA SER A 167 -25.43 2.33 53.35
C SER A 167 -26.19 3.66 53.38
N SER A 168 -26.47 4.18 54.58
CA SER A 168 -27.13 5.49 54.80
C SER A 168 -26.45 6.66 54.08
N LYS A 169 -25.14 6.56 53.81
CA LYS A 169 -24.36 7.56 53.07
C LYS A 169 -24.69 7.59 51.57
N LEU A 170 -25.17 6.48 51.01
CA LEU A 170 -25.46 6.34 49.58
C LEU A 170 -26.95 6.59 49.32
N LYS A 171 -27.28 7.74 48.71
CA LYS A 171 -28.65 8.06 48.30
C LYS A 171 -28.94 7.49 46.90
N LEU A 172 -30.04 6.74 46.79
CA LEU A 172 -30.63 6.36 45.51
C LEU A 172 -31.31 7.57 44.86
N SER A 173 -31.25 7.65 43.53
CA SER A 173 -31.79 8.79 42.76
C SER A 173 -33.25 8.61 42.35
N SER A 174 -33.76 7.38 42.44
CA SER A 174 -35.15 7.02 42.16
C SER A 174 -35.64 5.97 43.16
N GLN A 175 -36.97 5.89 43.35
CA GLN A 175 -37.57 4.78 44.08
C GLN A 175 -37.34 3.48 43.30
N VAL A 176 -37.12 2.37 44.01
CA VAL A 176 -37.00 1.06 43.38
C VAL A 176 -38.28 0.76 42.61
N ALA A 177 -38.17 0.65 41.31
CA ALA A 177 -39.28 0.33 40.44
C ALA A 177 -39.29 -1.16 40.12
N ASN A 178 -40.51 -1.68 39.96
CA ASN A 178 -40.80 -3.09 39.86
C ASN A 178 -41.53 -3.37 38.55
N LEU A 179 -40.99 -4.26 37.72
CA LEU A 179 -41.55 -4.59 36.41
C LEU A 179 -42.01 -6.05 36.35
N ASN A 180 -43.33 -6.26 36.41
CA ASN A 180 -43.97 -7.60 36.41
C ASN A 180 -44.06 -8.28 35.02
N LYS A 181 -43.19 -7.96 34.06
CA LYS A 181 -43.32 -8.40 32.65
C LYS A 181 -42.38 -9.53 32.21
N LEU A 182 -41.75 -10.25 33.15
CA LEU A 182 -40.74 -11.28 32.81
C LEU A 182 -41.23 -12.73 33.02
N ILE A 183 -40.44 -13.66 32.46
CA ILE A 183 -40.68 -15.12 32.41
C ILE A 183 -40.50 -15.79 33.80
N SER A 184 -39.84 -15.12 34.75
CA SER A 184 -39.61 -15.61 36.12
C SER A 184 -40.81 -15.38 37.05
N ASP A 185 -40.87 -16.13 38.15
CA ASP A 185 -41.71 -15.90 39.33
C ASP A 185 -41.22 -14.77 40.24
N HIS A 186 -39.98 -14.31 40.06
CA HIS A 186 -39.44 -13.07 40.59
C HIS A 186 -39.64 -11.91 39.62
N HIS A 187 -39.85 -10.71 40.17
CA HIS A 187 -40.00 -9.49 39.41
C HIS A 187 -38.66 -8.77 39.21
N PHE A 188 -38.53 -8.03 38.11
CA PHE A 188 -37.32 -7.26 37.84
C PHE A 188 -37.30 -5.96 38.63
N LEU A 189 -36.27 -5.79 39.45
CA LEU A 189 -36.02 -4.57 40.21
C LEU A 189 -34.95 -3.72 39.52
N TYR A 190 -35.22 -2.42 39.40
CA TYR A 190 -34.21 -1.46 38.96
C TYR A 190 -34.23 -0.19 39.81
N PHE A 191 -33.06 0.44 39.91
CA PHE A 191 -32.83 1.64 40.69
C PHE A 191 -31.73 2.47 40.02
N ASP A 192 -31.76 3.78 40.23
CA ASP A 192 -30.74 4.69 39.71
C ASP A 192 -29.80 5.14 40.83
N ILE A 193 -28.50 5.14 40.54
CA ILE A 193 -27.45 5.69 41.40
C ILE A 193 -26.72 6.80 40.66
N MET A 194 -26.59 7.96 41.31
CA MET A 194 -25.70 9.03 40.86
C MET A 194 -24.23 8.64 41.05
N HIS A 195 -23.52 8.50 39.94
CA HIS A 195 -22.08 8.25 39.92
C HIS A 195 -21.40 9.16 38.88
N PRO A 196 -20.15 9.64 39.12
CA PRO A 196 -19.46 10.53 38.20
C PRO A 196 -19.36 9.93 36.79
N LYS A 197 -19.65 10.73 35.76
CA LYS A 197 -19.49 10.29 34.37
C LYS A 197 -18.01 10.13 34.04
N ARG A 198 -17.65 9.05 33.34
CA ARG A 198 -16.32 8.84 32.79
C ARG A 198 -15.98 9.98 31.82
N VAL A 199 -14.91 10.71 32.09
CA VAL A 199 -14.35 11.67 31.11
C VAL A 199 -13.71 10.85 30.00
N THR A 200 -14.38 10.74 28.86
CA THR A 200 -13.79 10.17 27.65
C THR A 200 -12.70 11.12 27.17
N LYS A 201 -11.45 10.66 27.10
CA LYS A 201 -10.37 11.44 26.47
C LYS A 201 -10.73 11.65 25.00
N LYS A 202 -11.23 12.83 24.64
CA LYS A 202 -11.41 13.22 23.24
C LYS A 202 -10.01 13.36 22.64
N LYS A 203 -9.63 12.46 21.72
CA LYS A 203 -8.49 12.69 20.84
C LYS A 203 -8.95 13.62 19.73
N THR A 204 -8.42 14.83 19.70
CA THR A 204 -8.52 15.70 18.52
C THR A 204 -7.57 15.16 17.47
N ILE A 205 -8.10 14.43 16.48
CA ILE A 205 -7.34 14.03 15.30
C ILE A 205 -7.43 15.19 14.31
N VAL A 206 -6.32 15.89 14.11
CA VAL A 206 -6.22 16.88 13.03
C VAL A 206 -5.95 16.10 11.75
N SER A 207 -7.00 15.78 11.00
CA SER A 207 -6.85 15.27 9.63
C SER A 207 -6.75 16.46 8.67
N ARG A 208 -5.75 16.43 7.79
CA ARG A 208 -5.72 17.28 6.60
C ARG A 208 -6.27 16.46 5.45
N ASP A 209 -7.09 17.07 4.61
CA ASP A 209 -7.58 16.43 3.40
C ASP A 209 -6.41 16.02 2.52
N PHE A 210 -6.27 14.72 2.27
CA PHE A 210 -5.19 14.16 1.44
C PHE A 210 -5.22 14.74 0.03
N LYS A 211 -6.40 15.14 -0.48
CA LYS A 211 -6.56 15.83 -1.78
C LYS A 211 -5.94 17.23 -1.80
N LYS A 212 -5.82 17.88 -0.64
CA LYS A 212 -5.19 19.20 -0.49
C LYS A 212 -3.69 19.10 -0.23
N ILE A 213 -3.18 17.92 0.11
CA ILE A 213 -1.75 17.70 0.27
C ILE A 213 -1.20 17.21 -1.07
N ASP A 214 -0.58 18.15 -1.78
CA ASP A 214 0.11 17.84 -3.02
C ASP A 214 1.48 17.20 -2.74
N MET A 215 1.44 15.94 -2.31
CA MET A 215 2.63 15.12 -2.06
C MET A 215 3.46 14.97 -3.32
N ALA A 216 2.80 14.78 -4.46
CA ALA A 216 3.45 14.69 -5.76
C ALA A 216 4.26 15.96 -6.08
N ASN A 217 3.67 17.15 -5.97
CA ASN A 217 4.42 18.39 -6.21
C ASN A 217 5.51 18.65 -5.16
N LYS A 218 5.32 18.26 -3.90
CA LYS A 218 6.39 18.34 -2.89
C LYS A 218 7.56 17.42 -3.26
N LEU A 219 7.28 16.16 -3.58
CA LEU A 219 8.30 15.19 -4.00
C LEU A 219 8.98 15.63 -5.29
N HIS A 220 8.23 16.08 -6.29
CA HIS A 220 8.77 16.59 -7.54
C HIS A 220 9.69 17.81 -7.32
N LYS A 221 9.31 18.75 -6.43
CA LYS A 221 10.18 19.88 -6.04
C LYS A 221 11.45 19.43 -5.32
N ILE A 222 11.34 18.43 -4.44
CA ILE A 222 12.50 17.91 -3.69
C ILE A 222 13.45 17.16 -4.64
N PHE A 223 12.92 16.32 -5.53
CA PHE A 223 13.70 15.51 -6.47
C PHE A 223 14.31 16.33 -7.62
N ASN A 224 13.69 17.44 -8.03
CA ASN A 224 14.23 18.31 -9.07
C ASN A 224 15.11 19.46 -8.55
N ARG A 225 15.42 19.51 -7.24
CA ARG A 225 16.54 20.33 -6.75
C ARG A 225 17.85 19.73 -7.28
N SER A 226 18.14 20.03 -8.53
CA SER A 226 19.36 19.63 -9.21
C SER A 226 20.57 20.32 -8.57
N THR A 227 21.61 19.51 -8.40
CA THR A 227 23.04 19.88 -8.39
C THR A 227 23.52 20.80 -7.26
N VAL A 228 23.40 20.36 -6.01
CA VAL A 228 24.56 20.55 -5.13
C VAL A 228 25.53 19.42 -5.49
N LYS A 229 26.68 19.77 -6.05
CA LYS A 229 27.84 18.87 -6.17
C LYS A 229 28.25 18.45 -4.77
N ARG A 230 27.54 17.49 -4.19
CA ARG A 230 27.95 16.82 -2.96
C ARG A 230 28.99 15.78 -3.33
N THR A 231 30.00 15.66 -2.50
CA THR A 231 31.05 14.66 -2.60
C THR A 231 30.42 13.26 -2.67
N GLU A 232 31.04 12.35 -3.43
CA GLU A 232 30.47 11.07 -3.89
C GLU A 232 29.99 10.12 -2.76
N ASP A 233 30.33 10.40 -1.50
CA ASP A 233 30.00 9.59 -0.32
C ASP A 233 28.66 9.93 0.39
N ASP A 234 28.01 11.07 0.08
CA ASP A 234 26.73 11.41 0.70
C ASP A 234 25.54 10.74 -0.01
N ALA A 235 24.63 10.12 0.76
CA ALA A 235 23.36 9.60 0.24
C ALA A 235 22.59 10.72 -0.51
N SER A 236 22.09 10.43 -1.72
CA SER A 236 21.35 11.43 -2.52
C SER A 236 20.13 11.92 -1.75
N ILE A 237 19.69 13.15 -2.04
CA ILE A 237 18.41 13.67 -1.56
C ILE A 237 17.28 12.69 -1.90
N HIS A 238 17.36 12.03 -3.07
CA HIS A 238 16.42 10.99 -3.47
C HIS A 238 16.45 9.79 -2.51
N ASP A 239 17.63 9.20 -2.26
CA ASP A 239 17.80 8.09 -1.33
C ASP A 239 17.39 8.44 0.12
N GLN A 240 17.66 9.67 0.58
CA GLN A 240 17.28 10.14 1.91
C GLN A 240 15.76 10.21 2.07
N VAL A 241 15.08 10.73 1.04
CA VAL A 241 13.61 10.77 1.02
C VAL A 241 13.04 9.37 0.98
N LEU A 242 13.57 8.48 0.13
CA LEU A 242 13.14 7.09 0.09
C LEU A 242 13.32 6.40 1.45
N TRP A 243 14.43 6.65 2.14
CA TRP A 243 14.67 6.11 3.48
C TRP A 243 13.67 6.64 4.50
N ALA A 244 13.37 7.94 4.47
CA ALA A 244 12.34 8.54 5.33
C ALA A 244 10.93 8.00 5.03
N MET A 245 10.62 7.71 3.76
CA MET A 245 9.36 7.10 3.35
C MET A 245 9.24 5.66 3.89
N HIS A 246 10.31 4.88 3.77
CA HIS A 246 10.37 3.53 4.31
C HIS A 246 10.26 3.52 5.84
N ALA A 247 11.06 4.34 6.54
CA ALA A 247 11.06 4.44 7.99
C ALA A 247 9.73 4.94 8.59
N SER A 248 8.94 5.69 7.83
CA SER A 248 7.62 6.19 8.25
C SER A 248 6.46 5.24 7.95
N GLY A 249 6.69 4.12 7.23
CA GLY A 249 5.63 3.21 6.78
C GLY A 249 4.73 3.82 5.71
N LEU A 250 5.17 4.87 5.02
CA LEU A 250 4.38 5.52 3.97
C LEU A 250 4.20 4.61 2.75
N GLU A 251 5.15 3.71 2.50
CA GLU A 251 5.09 2.72 1.43
C GLU A 251 3.87 1.79 1.57
N ASP A 252 3.57 1.32 2.78
CA ASP A 252 2.42 0.46 3.07
C ASP A 252 1.10 1.21 2.85
N LEU A 253 1.06 2.49 3.21
CA LEU A 253 -0.10 3.34 2.95
C LEU A 253 -0.32 3.55 1.44
N ILE A 254 0.74 3.78 0.67
CA ILE A 254 0.65 3.90 -0.79
C ILE A 254 0.14 2.60 -1.40
N LEU A 255 0.64 1.44 -0.95
CA LEU A 255 0.15 0.13 -1.37
C LEU A 255 -1.32 -0.08 -1.03
N TYR A 256 -1.73 0.27 0.19
CA TYR A 256 -3.13 0.19 0.62
C TYR A 256 -4.07 1.05 -0.22
N VAL A 257 -3.67 2.30 -0.52
CA VAL A 257 -4.46 3.21 -1.38
C VAL A 257 -4.52 2.67 -2.80
N ALA A 258 -3.43 2.06 -3.30
CA ALA A 258 -3.37 1.47 -4.63
C ALA A 258 -4.23 0.18 -4.74
N SER A 259 -4.36 -0.60 -3.65
CA SER A 259 -5.17 -1.83 -3.64
C SER A 259 -6.66 -1.58 -3.33
N SER A 260 -7.00 -0.53 -2.59
CA SER A 260 -8.38 -0.23 -2.20
C SER A 260 -9.21 0.36 -3.33
N ASP A 261 -10.35 -0.25 -3.67
CA ASP A 261 -11.21 0.16 -4.79
C ASP A 261 -11.70 1.62 -4.67
N ARG A 262 -12.17 2.00 -3.48
CA ARG A 262 -12.76 3.33 -3.25
C ARG A 262 -11.73 4.44 -3.40
N GLU A 263 -10.57 4.28 -2.76
CA GLU A 263 -9.52 5.30 -2.76
C GLU A 263 -8.82 5.36 -4.12
N ARG A 264 -8.56 4.21 -4.74
CA ARG A 264 -7.98 4.11 -6.09
C ARG A 264 -8.80 4.87 -7.12
N SER A 265 -10.14 4.80 -7.07
CA SER A 265 -10.98 5.53 -8.03
C SER A 265 -10.78 7.04 -8.01
N HIS A 266 -10.36 7.61 -6.88
CA HIS A 266 -10.17 9.05 -6.73
C HIS A 266 -8.71 9.48 -6.80
N LEU A 267 -7.78 8.61 -6.40
CA LEU A 267 -6.37 8.96 -6.22
C LEU A 267 -5.42 8.22 -7.18
N CYS A 268 -5.92 7.40 -8.10
CA CYS A 268 -5.09 6.59 -8.99
C CYS A 268 -3.97 7.37 -9.72
N MET A 269 -4.26 8.58 -10.20
CA MET A 269 -3.25 9.42 -10.88
C MET A 269 -2.15 9.89 -9.94
N HIS A 270 -2.52 10.37 -8.75
CA HIS A 270 -1.57 10.82 -7.74
C HIS A 270 -0.70 9.67 -7.24
N VAL A 271 -1.29 8.48 -7.05
CA VAL A 271 -0.54 7.27 -6.68
C VAL A 271 0.44 6.89 -7.79
N MET A 272 0.03 6.93 -9.05
CA MET A 272 0.89 6.64 -10.20
C MET A 272 2.06 7.62 -10.30
N GLU A 273 1.81 8.90 -10.10
CA GLU A 273 2.84 9.93 -10.11
C GLU A 273 3.84 9.73 -8.96
N ILE A 274 3.36 9.51 -7.73
CA ILE A 274 4.23 9.25 -6.57
C ILE A 274 5.11 8.03 -6.84
N ILE A 275 4.54 6.92 -7.34
CA ILE A 275 5.30 5.72 -7.69
C ILE A 275 6.34 6.01 -8.78
N ALA A 276 5.97 6.74 -9.84
CA ALA A 276 6.92 7.10 -10.89
C ALA A 276 8.09 7.95 -10.37
N LEU A 277 7.84 8.83 -9.38
CA LEU A 277 8.87 9.63 -8.75
C LEU A 277 9.77 8.83 -7.79
N ILE A 278 9.20 7.87 -7.04
CA ILE A 278 9.96 6.94 -6.19
C ILE A 278 11.01 6.18 -7.02
N PHE A 279 10.65 5.77 -8.23
CA PHE A 279 11.50 4.92 -9.06
C PHE A 279 12.23 5.66 -10.20
N LYS A 280 12.14 6.99 -10.26
CA LYS A 280 12.68 7.81 -11.36
C LYS A 280 14.17 7.56 -11.66
N GLU A 281 14.99 7.41 -10.62
CA GLU A 281 16.45 7.20 -10.73
C GLU A 281 16.84 5.71 -10.77
N GLN A 282 15.87 4.78 -10.75
CA GLN A 282 16.14 3.35 -10.66
C GLN A 282 15.99 2.65 -12.02
N GLU A 283 16.87 1.68 -12.29
CA GLU A 283 16.74 0.79 -13.44
C GLU A 283 16.17 -0.57 -13.02
N PRO A 284 15.11 -1.09 -13.69
CA PRO A 284 14.46 -2.36 -13.34
C PRO A 284 15.44 -3.54 -13.22
N GLU A 285 16.40 -3.63 -14.14
CA GLU A 285 17.38 -4.72 -14.19
C GLU A 285 18.29 -4.75 -12.95
N THR A 286 18.67 -3.57 -12.45
CA THR A 286 19.54 -3.43 -11.26
C THR A 286 18.80 -3.71 -9.95
N LEU A 287 17.47 -3.49 -9.93
CA LEU A 287 16.60 -3.82 -8.80
C LEU A 287 16.23 -5.31 -8.80
N ALA A 288 15.90 -5.89 -9.95
CA ALA A 288 15.59 -7.31 -10.09
C ALA A 288 16.76 -8.19 -9.63
N SER A 289 17.99 -7.80 -9.96
CA SER A 289 19.21 -8.50 -9.57
C SER A 289 19.68 -8.24 -8.13
N ALA A 290 19.06 -7.31 -7.39
CA ALA A 290 19.45 -7.01 -6.00
C ALA A 290 19.10 -8.19 -5.07
N GLY A 291 20.05 -8.62 -4.23
CA GLY A 291 19.91 -9.73 -3.27
C GLY A 291 20.46 -9.39 -1.88
N VAL A 292 19.98 -10.10 -0.85
CA VAL A 292 20.31 -9.85 0.58
C VAL A 292 21.81 -9.99 0.85
N HIS A 293 22.44 -10.99 0.24
CA HIS A 293 23.89 -11.01 0.12
C HIS A 293 24.26 -10.20 -1.11
N ARG A 294 25.04 -9.14 -0.92
CA ARG A 294 25.85 -8.57 -2.00
C ARG A 294 26.62 -9.76 -2.55
N SER A 295 26.18 -10.32 -3.67
CA SER A 295 26.76 -11.59 -4.12
C SER A 295 28.24 -11.32 -4.30
N LEU A 296 29.11 -12.22 -3.82
CA LEU A 296 30.55 -12.07 -4.02
C LEU A 296 30.84 -11.74 -5.50
N THR A 297 30.01 -12.28 -6.39
CA THR A 297 29.97 -11.99 -7.82
C THR A 297 29.65 -10.54 -8.21
N GLU A 298 28.75 -9.82 -7.52
CA GLU A 298 28.45 -8.39 -7.77
C GLU A 298 29.66 -7.54 -7.37
N LYS A 299 30.29 -7.83 -6.22
CA LYS A 299 31.51 -7.14 -5.77
C LYS A 299 32.70 -7.41 -6.69
N GLU A 300 32.90 -8.65 -7.10
CA GLU A 300 33.93 -9.04 -8.07
C GLU A 300 33.69 -8.43 -9.45
N LYS A 301 32.42 -8.31 -9.88
CA LYS A 301 32.07 -7.65 -11.14
C LYS A 301 32.34 -6.14 -11.06
N ASP A 302 31.90 -5.48 -10.01
CA ASP A 302 32.16 -4.04 -9.78
C ASP A 302 33.69 -3.78 -9.74
N GLN A 303 34.47 -4.65 -9.07
CA GLN A 303 35.92 -4.56 -9.04
C GLN A 303 36.55 -4.73 -10.43
N ARG A 304 36.12 -5.74 -11.20
CA ARG A 304 36.60 -5.95 -12.58
C ARG A 304 36.24 -4.80 -13.50
N GLU A 305 35.04 -4.24 -13.39
CA GLU A 305 34.63 -3.07 -14.17
C GLU A 305 35.49 -1.84 -13.83
N LEU A 306 35.80 -1.63 -12.54
CA LEU A 306 36.70 -0.56 -12.10
C LEU A 306 38.12 -0.76 -12.62
N GLU A 307 38.64 -1.99 -12.58
CA GLU A 307 39.95 -2.35 -13.12
C GLU A 307 40.00 -2.12 -14.64
N GLN A 308 39.00 -2.58 -15.39
CA GLN A 308 38.89 -2.32 -16.84
C GLN A 308 38.79 -0.83 -17.15
N ALA A 309 38.04 -0.06 -16.37
CA ALA A 309 37.93 1.39 -16.54
C ALA A 309 39.29 2.07 -16.31
N ARG A 310 39.99 1.68 -15.24
CA ARG A 310 41.35 2.15 -14.92
C ARG A 310 42.36 1.80 -16.01
N GLU A 311 42.27 0.58 -16.56
CA GLU A 311 43.11 0.15 -17.68
C GLU A 311 42.84 0.93 -18.95
N ARG A 312 41.56 1.18 -19.29
CA ARG A 312 41.20 2.03 -20.43
C ARG A 312 41.71 3.45 -20.25
N GLU A 313 41.57 4.02 -19.05
CA GLU A 313 42.10 5.35 -18.74
C GLU A 313 43.63 5.37 -18.87
N LYS A 314 44.33 4.38 -18.32
CA LYS A 314 45.79 4.24 -18.41
C LYS A 314 46.24 4.06 -19.86
N ALA A 315 45.54 3.25 -20.65
CA ALA A 315 45.81 3.04 -22.07
C ALA A 315 45.57 4.32 -22.87
N GLN A 316 44.50 5.06 -22.58
CA GLN A 316 44.21 6.34 -23.23
C GLN A 316 45.22 7.41 -22.85
N LYS A 317 45.65 7.45 -21.57
CA LYS A 317 46.73 8.33 -21.10
C LYS A 317 48.04 8.00 -21.80
N LYS A 318 48.42 6.72 -21.89
CA LYS A 318 49.60 6.26 -22.65
C LYS A 318 49.50 6.62 -24.13
N ALA A 319 48.36 6.35 -24.77
CA ALA A 319 48.13 6.69 -26.18
C ALA A 319 48.17 8.21 -26.42
N ASN A 320 47.69 9.01 -25.48
CA ASN A 320 47.80 10.46 -25.56
C ASN A 320 49.25 10.93 -25.37
N ILE A 321 49.99 10.37 -24.40
CA ILE A 321 51.42 10.66 -24.23
C ILE A 321 52.20 10.32 -25.51
N LEU A 322 51.89 9.20 -26.17
CA LEU A 322 52.52 8.80 -27.44
C LEU A 322 52.17 9.71 -28.64
N LYS A 323 51.03 10.43 -28.60
CA LYS A 323 50.67 11.41 -29.64
C LYS A 323 51.46 12.71 -29.50
N PHE A 324 51.80 13.09 -28.27
CA PHE A 324 52.55 14.31 -28.01
C PHE A 324 54.05 14.06 -28.13
N SER A 325 54.75 14.99 -28.78
CA SER A 325 56.20 14.98 -28.82
C SER A 325 56.75 15.18 -27.39
N GLY A 326 57.86 14.51 -27.05
CA GLY A 326 58.59 14.79 -25.81
C GLY A 326 59.30 16.16 -25.78
N ARG A 327 59.20 16.94 -26.88
CA ARG A 327 59.78 18.29 -27.00
C ARG A 327 58.70 19.37 -26.80
N HIS A 328 59.12 20.56 -26.39
CA HIS A 328 58.20 21.67 -26.11
C HIS A 328 57.37 22.08 -27.34
N SER A 329 56.19 22.66 -27.14
CA SER A 329 55.23 23.03 -28.19
C SER A 329 55.80 23.95 -29.30
N ARG A 330 56.81 24.75 -28.98
CA ARG A 330 57.51 25.63 -29.96
C ARG A 330 58.57 24.91 -30.82
N PHE A 331 58.86 23.63 -30.58
CA PHE A 331 59.78 22.83 -31.37
C PHE A 331 59.00 22.20 -32.53
N GLY A 332 58.60 23.03 -33.50
CA GLY A 332 57.90 22.59 -34.70
C GLY A 332 58.91 22.28 -35.80
N GLY A 333 59.08 21.00 -36.16
CA GLY A 333 59.76 20.65 -37.40
C GLY A 333 58.90 21.06 -38.59
N THR A 334 59.51 21.60 -39.63
CA THR A 334 58.83 21.98 -40.87
C THR A 334 59.09 20.89 -41.92
N PHE A 335 58.04 20.21 -42.34
CA PHE A 335 58.09 19.15 -43.35
C PHE A 335 57.36 19.59 -44.62
N VAL A 336 57.71 18.99 -45.75
CA VAL A 336 56.99 19.16 -47.02
C VAL A 336 56.34 17.84 -47.38
N LEU A 337 55.02 17.83 -47.52
CA LEU A 337 54.25 16.66 -47.95
C LEU A 337 54.26 16.59 -49.48
N LYS A 338 55.05 15.66 -50.02
CA LYS A 338 55.06 15.35 -51.44
C LYS A 338 53.73 14.73 -51.86
N ASP A 339 53.30 15.00 -53.10
CA ASP A 339 52.07 14.51 -53.72
C ASP A 339 50.74 15.04 -53.12
N ILE A 340 50.83 16.02 -52.21
CA ILE A 340 49.68 16.72 -51.63
C ILE A 340 49.80 18.20 -52.00
N LYS A 341 48.92 18.66 -52.91
CA LYS A 341 48.95 20.02 -53.46
C LYS A 341 48.15 21.01 -52.62
N SER A 342 48.80 22.11 -52.26
CA SER A 342 48.19 23.27 -51.63
C SER A 342 47.30 24.04 -52.60
N ILE A 343 46.58 25.05 -52.10
CA ILE A 343 45.74 25.98 -52.87
C ILE A 343 46.56 26.69 -53.98
N SER A 344 47.87 26.82 -53.80
CA SER A 344 48.81 27.47 -54.70
C SER A 344 49.58 26.50 -55.62
N GLU A 345 49.11 25.26 -55.81
CA GLU A 345 49.74 24.17 -56.60
C GLU A 345 51.15 23.72 -56.16
N ASN A 346 51.67 24.32 -55.09
CA ASN A 346 52.88 23.89 -54.41
C ASN A 346 52.59 22.77 -53.39
N ASP A 347 53.62 22.01 -53.03
CA ASP A 347 53.51 20.95 -52.03
C ASP A 347 53.19 21.54 -50.64
N VAL A 348 52.39 20.84 -49.84
CA VAL A 348 51.90 21.35 -48.54
C VAL A 348 53.00 21.36 -47.49
N ILE A 349 53.14 22.49 -46.78
CA ILE A 349 54.01 22.63 -45.61
C ILE A 349 53.29 22.10 -44.37
N TYR A 350 53.93 21.17 -43.65
CA TYR A 350 53.40 20.47 -42.49
C TYR A 350 54.26 20.73 -41.25
N HIS A 351 53.66 21.31 -40.21
CA HIS A 351 54.35 21.69 -38.96
C HIS A 351 54.04 20.78 -37.77
N LYS A 352 53.30 19.69 -37.99
CA LYS A 352 52.87 18.75 -36.94
C LYS A 352 53.83 17.56 -36.84
N PRO A 353 53.74 16.72 -35.79
CA PRO A 353 54.58 15.53 -35.65
C PRO A 353 54.38 14.53 -36.81
N LEU A 354 55.46 13.92 -37.30
CA LEU A 354 55.43 12.93 -38.40
C LEU A 354 54.45 11.76 -38.15
N CYS A 355 54.20 11.43 -36.89
CA CYS A 355 53.26 10.40 -36.45
C CYS A 355 51.81 10.66 -36.93
N GLU A 356 51.44 11.93 -37.14
CA GLU A 356 50.09 12.35 -37.52
C GLU A 356 49.93 12.61 -39.03
N VAL A 357 51.00 12.45 -39.82
CA VAL A 357 50.98 12.72 -41.28
C VAL A 357 49.92 11.90 -42.00
N LYS A 358 49.71 10.64 -41.60
CA LYS A 358 48.68 9.76 -42.19
C LYS A 358 47.24 10.23 -41.95
N ARG A 359 47.01 11.17 -41.03
CA ARG A 359 45.69 11.74 -40.73
C ARG A 359 45.52 13.15 -41.27
N PHE A 360 46.50 13.65 -42.03
CA PHE A 360 46.44 14.98 -42.61
C PHE A 360 45.13 15.17 -43.38
N SER A 361 44.35 16.16 -42.96
CA SER A 361 43.15 16.61 -43.64
C SER A 361 43.18 18.13 -43.68
N TYR A 362 42.80 18.67 -44.84
CA TYR A 362 42.65 20.12 -45.01
C TYR A 362 41.60 20.73 -44.08
N ASP A 363 40.76 19.91 -43.44
CA ASP A 363 39.75 20.36 -42.48
C ASP A 363 40.25 20.38 -41.02
N GLU A 364 41.47 19.91 -40.74
CA GLU A 364 42.05 19.99 -39.41
C GLU A 364 42.27 21.46 -38.99
N GLY A 365 41.72 21.86 -37.85
CA GLY A 365 41.81 23.23 -37.34
C GLY A 365 40.77 24.19 -37.91
N LYS A 366 39.95 23.77 -38.90
CA LYS A 366 38.79 24.55 -39.32
C LYS A 366 37.74 24.55 -38.22
N ASN A 367 37.28 25.73 -37.83
CA ASN A 367 36.12 25.87 -36.96
C ASN A 367 34.89 25.29 -37.67
N ARG A 368 34.30 24.23 -37.12
CA ARG A 368 33.05 23.67 -37.65
C ARG A 368 32.00 24.77 -37.72
N LYS A 369 31.25 24.84 -38.82
CA LYS A 369 30.11 25.76 -38.95
C LYS A 369 29.19 25.57 -37.76
N LYS A 370 28.96 26.65 -37.01
CA LYS A 370 28.08 26.63 -35.83
C LYS A 370 26.68 26.22 -36.27
N ILE A 371 26.23 25.04 -35.82
CA ILE A 371 24.85 24.62 -36.03
C ILE A 371 23.96 25.58 -35.23
N SER A 372 22.92 26.12 -35.86
CA SER A 372 21.97 27.00 -35.18
C SER A 372 21.32 26.26 -34.02
N ARG A 373 21.03 26.97 -32.92
CA ARG A 373 20.47 26.37 -31.69
C ARG A 373 19.21 25.52 -31.94
N ASN A 374 18.42 25.86 -32.96
CA ASN A 374 17.19 25.16 -33.34
C ASN A 374 17.42 23.81 -34.05
N ARG A 375 18.65 23.54 -34.51
CA ARG A 375 19.05 22.29 -35.16
C ARG A 375 20.06 21.48 -34.33
N ALA A 376 20.39 21.97 -33.13
CA ALA A 376 21.34 21.29 -32.27
C ALA A 376 20.74 19.97 -31.76
N PRO A 377 21.54 18.88 -31.72
CA PRO A 377 21.07 17.59 -31.23
C PRO A 377 20.69 17.67 -29.75
N ILE A 378 19.61 16.99 -29.37
CA ILE A 378 19.16 16.92 -27.98
C ILE A 378 20.15 16.07 -27.18
N LYS A 379 20.83 16.70 -26.22
CA LYS A 379 21.63 15.98 -25.22
C LYS A 379 20.70 15.46 -24.14
N THR A 380 20.77 14.15 -23.89
CA THR A 380 20.10 13.48 -22.78
C THR A 380 21.17 13.11 -21.76
N ASP A 381 21.35 13.93 -20.73
CA ASP A 381 22.08 13.54 -19.51
C ASP A 381 21.04 12.99 -18.53
N ASP A 382 20.68 11.72 -18.68
CA ASP A 382 20.04 11.01 -17.56
C ASP A 382 21.17 10.43 -16.72
N PRO A 383 21.47 11.01 -15.53
CA PRO A 383 22.47 10.44 -14.65
C PRO A 383 21.97 9.07 -14.18
N LYS A 384 22.55 8.01 -14.73
CA LYS A 384 22.32 6.65 -14.24
C LYS A 384 23.00 6.52 -12.88
N ARG A 385 22.23 6.56 -11.79
CA ARG A 385 22.74 6.38 -10.44
C ARG A 385 22.24 5.06 -9.87
N ARG A 386 23.10 4.37 -9.13
CA ARG A 386 22.76 3.15 -8.40
C ARG A 386 22.58 3.52 -6.94
N SER A 387 21.37 3.36 -6.41
CA SER A 387 21.10 3.55 -4.99
C SER A 387 21.78 2.49 -4.12
N THR A 388 21.85 2.75 -2.82
CA THR A 388 22.42 1.82 -1.83
C THR A 388 21.71 0.46 -1.85
N LEU A 389 22.42 -0.61 -1.48
CA LEU A 389 21.86 -1.98 -1.53
C LEU A 389 20.61 -2.12 -0.64
N SER A 390 20.63 -1.57 0.57
CA SER A 390 19.47 -1.58 1.46
C SER A 390 18.24 -0.94 0.83
N MET A 391 18.43 0.18 0.13
CA MET A 391 17.34 0.86 -0.58
C MET A 391 16.83 0.02 -1.75
N ARG A 392 17.73 -0.59 -2.52
CA ARG A 392 17.34 -1.49 -3.62
C ARG A 392 16.53 -2.68 -3.13
N LEU A 393 16.86 -3.25 -1.97
CA LEU A 393 16.11 -4.37 -1.38
C LEU A 393 14.71 -3.94 -0.92
N SER A 394 14.59 -2.80 -0.24
CA SER A 394 13.29 -2.24 0.15
C SER A 394 12.42 -1.91 -1.07
N LEU A 395 12.98 -1.23 -2.07
CA LEU A 395 12.28 -0.92 -3.33
C LEU A 395 11.89 -2.18 -4.12
N LYS A 396 12.74 -3.22 -4.08
CA LYS A 396 12.45 -4.51 -4.71
C LYS A 396 11.26 -5.19 -4.03
N GLU A 397 11.22 -5.21 -2.69
CA GLU A 397 10.07 -5.76 -1.95
C GLU A 397 8.80 -4.96 -2.27
N PHE A 398 8.88 -3.64 -2.29
CA PHE A 398 7.76 -2.79 -2.71
C PHE A 398 7.27 -3.13 -4.13
N CYS A 399 8.17 -3.31 -5.10
CA CYS A 399 7.79 -3.70 -6.47
C CYS A 399 7.04 -5.04 -6.48
N ILE A 400 7.47 -6.02 -5.69
CA ILE A 400 6.83 -7.34 -5.61
C ILE A 400 5.43 -7.20 -5.01
N GLN A 401 5.29 -6.52 -3.87
CA GLN A 401 3.98 -6.30 -3.23
C GLN A 401 3.03 -5.49 -4.13
N PHE A 402 3.55 -4.48 -4.82
CA PHE A 402 2.78 -3.67 -5.76
C PHE A 402 2.27 -4.50 -6.95
N LEU A 403 3.13 -5.33 -7.55
CA LEU A 403 2.75 -6.21 -8.66
C LEU A 403 1.68 -7.24 -8.28
N ILE A 404 1.77 -7.81 -7.07
CA ILE A 404 0.81 -8.81 -6.59
C ILE A 404 -0.53 -8.15 -6.26
N ASN A 405 -0.52 -7.04 -5.51
CA ASN A 405 -1.73 -6.54 -4.86
C ASN A 405 -2.42 -5.38 -5.58
N ALA A 406 -1.72 -4.61 -6.41
CA ALA A 406 -2.23 -3.31 -6.87
C ALA A 406 -2.00 -2.98 -8.35
N TYR A 407 -1.04 -3.61 -9.04
CA TYR A 407 -0.67 -3.23 -10.41
C TYR A 407 -1.82 -3.31 -11.41
N ASN A 408 -2.40 -4.52 -11.62
CA ASN A 408 -3.48 -4.70 -12.61
C ASN A 408 -4.69 -3.78 -12.33
N PRO A 409 -5.22 -3.71 -11.07
CA PRO A 409 -6.30 -2.79 -10.75
C PRO A 409 -5.93 -1.32 -10.98
N LEU A 410 -4.73 -0.88 -10.57
CA LEU A 410 -4.31 0.51 -10.72
C LEU A 410 -4.12 0.91 -12.19
N MET A 411 -3.43 0.08 -12.98
CA MET A 411 -3.19 0.35 -14.40
C MET A 411 -4.50 0.45 -15.18
N ARG A 412 -5.48 -0.40 -14.88
CA ARG A 412 -6.83 -0.32 -15.47
C ARG A 412 -7.50 1.01 -15.14
N ALA A 413 -7.52 1.38 -13.86
CA ALA A 413 -8.16 2.62 -13.41
C ALA A 413 -7.53 3.86 -14.04
N VAL A 414 -6.19 3.90 -14.14
CA VAL A 414 -5.45 4.99 -14.78
C VAL A 414 -5.75 5.04 -16.29
N LYS A 415 -5.72 3.90 -16.99
CA LYS A 415 -6.07 3.83 -18.43
C LYS A 415 -7.50 4.35 -18.70
N ASP A 416 -8.45 3.97 -17.85
CA ASP A 416 -9.85 4.39 -17.96
C ASP A 416 -10.01 5.90 -17.66
N ALA A 417 -9.24 6.45 -16.71
CA ALA A 417 -9.22 7.88 -16.43
C ALA A 417 -8.63 8.70 -17.60
N LEU A 418 -7.50 8.24 -18.15
CA LEU A 418 -6.83 8.87 -19.30
C LEU A 418 -7.71 8.83 -20.55
N THR A 419 -8.39 7.71 -20.81
CA THR A 419 -9.29 7.57 -21.97
C THR A 419 -10.51 8.49 -21.87
N ARG A 420 -11.02 8.70 -20.65
CA ARG A 420 -12.12 9.64 -20.38
C ARG A 420 -11.69 11.11 -20.38
N LYS A 421 -10.40 11.41 -20.57
CA LYS A 421 -9.82 12.77 -20.50
C LYS A 421 -10.17 13.52 -19.20
N SER A 422 -10.34 12.79 -18.10
CA SER A 422 -10.64 13.39 -16.79
C SER A 422 -9.39 13.82 -16.01
N THR A 423 -8.24 13.86 -16.68
CA THR A 423 -6.89 14.00 -16.09
C THR A 423 -6.22 15.28 -16.59
N GLN A 424 -5.12 15.66 -15.94
CA GLN A 424 -4.35 16.83 -16.37
C GLN A 424 -3.54 16.50 -17.64
N ASP A 425 -3.15 17.53 -18.38
CA ASP A 425 -2.22 17.38 -19.48
C ASP A 425 -0.87 16.83 -18.96
N ASN A 426 -0.29 15.83 -19.64
CA ASN A 426 1.01 15.17 -19.38
C ASN A 426 0.95 13.93 -18.48
N ASP A 427 -0.17 13.67 -17.83
CA ASP A 427 -0.36 12.52 -16.94
C ASP A 427 -0.14 11.17 -17.64
N GLU A 428 -0.34 11.13 -18.96
CA GLU A 428 -0.06 9.97 -19.80
C GLU A 428 1.38 9.47 -19.67
N THR A 429 2.33 10.36 -19.37
CA THR A 429 3.76 10.04 -19.33
C THR A 429 4.10 9.13 -18.15
N PHE A 430 3.42 9.31 -17.01
CA PHE A 430 3.57 8.45 -15.85
C PHE A 430 3.04 7.04 -16.12
N TYR A 431 1.92 6.91 -16.82
CA TYR A 431 1.38 5.62 -17.23
C TYR A 431 2.36 4.87 -18.15
N LEU A 432 2.87 5.54 -19.19
CA LEU A 432 3.84 4.95 -20.12
C LEU A 432 5.14 4.52 -19.42
N TRP A 433 5.63 5.37 -18.52
CA TRP A 433 6.83 5.10 -17.75
C TRP A 433 6.63 3.90 -16.81
N ALA A 434 5.52 3.86 -16.06
CA ALA A 434 5.21 2.80 -15.11
C ALA A 434 4.96 1.47 -15.81
N MET A 435 4.25 1.50 -16.95
CA MET A 435 4.03 0.30 -17.77
C MET A 435 5.36 -0.31 -18.18
N ARG A 436 6.27 0.48 -18.77
CA ARG A 436 7.62 0.00 -19.12
C ARG A 436 8.35 -0.56 -17.90
N PHE A 437 8.43 0.20 -16.82
CA PHE A 437 9.24 -0.12 -15.65
C PHE A 437 8.81 -1.43 -14.98
N PHE A 438 7.52 -1.56 -14.65
CA PHE A 438 7.02 -2.70 -13.90
C PHE A 438 6.88 -3.96 -14.76
N MET A 439 6.60 -3.83 -16.06
CA MET A 439 6.63 -4.98 -16.97
C MET A 439 8.05 -5.52 -17.15
N GLU A 440 9.04 -4.64 -17.33
CA GLU A 440 10.45 -5.02 -17.41
C GLU A 440 10.92 -5.71 -16.12
N PHE A 441 10.57 -5.14 -14.96
CA PHE A 441 10.87 -5.74 -13.65
C PHE A 441 10.20 -7.11 -13.51
N CYS A 442 8.91 -7.23 -13.85
CA CYS A 442 8.17 -8.48 -13.77
C CYS A 442 8.78 -9.57 -14.66
N ARG A 443 9.17 -9.23 -15.90
CA ARG A 443 9.81 -10.14 -16.85
C ARG A 443 11.16 -10.65 -16.33
N LEU A 444 11.96 -9.77 -15.70
CA LEU A 444 13.30 -10.13 -15.22
C LEU A 444 13.26 -10.89 -13.89
N HIS A 445 12.43 -10.45 -12.94
CA HIS A 445 12.39 -10.98 -11.58
C HIS A 445 11.31 -12.07 -11.41
N CYS A 446 10.05 -11.70 -11.57
CA CYS A 446 8.91 -12.55 -11.20
C CYS A 446 8.68 -13.66 -12.23
N LYS A 447 8.97 -13.41 -13.51
CA LYS A 447 8.75 -14.33 -14.65
C LYS A 447 7.32 -14.86 -14.74
N ARG A 448 6.36 -14.14 -14.13
CA ARG A 448 4.94 -14.49 -14.07
C ARG A 448 4.11 -13.42 -14.75
N VAL A 449 3.42 -13.81 -15.81
CA VAL A 449 2.68 -12.88 -16.68
C VAL A 449 1.37 -12.43 -16.03
N ASP A 450 0.82 -13.22 -15.10
CA ASP A 450 -0.45 -12.95 -14.39
C ASP A 450 -0.46 -11.57 -13.72
N PHE A 451 0.67 -11.17 -13.14
CA PHE A 451 0.83 -9.89 -12.43
C PHE A 451 0.76 -8.67 -13.35
N VAL A 452 0.88 -8.86 -14.67
CA VAL A 452 0.85 -7.79 -15.68
C VAL A 452 -0.19 -8.06 -16.79
N SER A 453 -1.22 -8.84 -16.46
CA SER A 453 -2.27 -9.27 -17.41
C SER A 453 -3.11 -8.11 -17.96
N GLU A 454 -3.36 -7.04 -17.20
CA GLU A 454 -4.11 -5.87 -17.69
C GLU A 454 -3.37 -5.17 -18.85
N THR A 455 -2.05 -5.06 -18.72
CA THR A 455 -1.18 -4.41 -19.72
C THR A 455 -0.80 -5.32 -20.89
N MET A 456 -0.91 -6.65 -20.72
CA MET A 456 -0.73 -7.64 -21.79
C MET A 456 -2.05 -7.99 -22.49
N SER A 457 -2.85 -6.98 -22.78
CA SER A 457 -4.11 -7.11 -23.53
C SER A 457 -4.05 -6.39 -24.88
N MET A 458 -4.85 -6.82 -25.87
CA MET A 458 -4.94 -6.11 -27.15
C MET A 458 -5.41 -4.66 -26.98
N SER A 459 -6.25 -4.39 -25.97
CA SER A 459 -6.67 -3.03 -25.60
C SER A 459 -5.48 -2.16 -25.20
N ALA A 460 -4.58 -2.68 -24.36
CA ALA A 460 -3.37 -1.97 -23.96
C ALA A 460 -2.41 -1.77 -25.14
N PHE A 461 -2.16 -2.80 -25.96
CA PHE A 461 -1.36 -2.68 -27.18
C PHE A 461 -1.86 -1.58 -28.12
N HIS A 462 -3.17 -1.57 -28.38
CA HIS A 462 -3.79 -0.56 -29.23
C HIS A 462 -3.68 0.83 -28.62
N TYR A 463 -3.91 0.98 -27.30
CA TYR A 463 -3.77 2.26 -26.62
C TYR A 463 -2.35 2.83 -26.76
N ILE A 464 -1.31 2.03 -26.48
CA ILE A 464 0.10 2.47 -26.61
C ILE A 464 0.44 2.83 -28.04
N TYR A 465 -0.01 2.03 -29.01
CA TYR A 465 0.16 2.34 -30.43
C TYR A 465 -0.48 3.68 -30.80
N THR A 466 -1.73 3.91 -30.37
CA THR A 466 -2.45 5.16 -30.65
C THR A 466 -1.72 6.35 -30.04
N GLN A 467 -1.27 6.26 -28.79
CA GLN A 467 -0.47 7.31 -28.16
C GLN A 467 0.86 7.58 -28.91
N LEU A 468 1.56 6.52 -29.33
CA LEU A 468 2.79 6.65 -30.11
C LEU A 468 2.56 7.38 -31.44
N CYS A 469 1.50 7.02 -32.16
CA CYS A 469 1.10 7.69 -33.40
C CYS A 469 0.71 9.16 -33.14
N THR A 470 -0.08 9.44 -32.11
CA THR A 470 -0.48 10.80 -31.74
C THR A 470 0.74 11.67 -31.42
N TYR A 471 1.68 11.20 -30.59
CA TYR A 471 2.88 11.98 -30.28
C TYR A 471 3.77 12.18 -31.51
N TYR A 472 3.88 11.17 -32.37
CA TYR A 472 4.63 11.29 -33.60
C TYR A 472 4.01 12.34 -34.55
N GLU A 473 2.69 12.36 -34.68
CA GLU A 473 1.98 13.41 -35.44
C GLU A 473 2.22 14.79 -34.83
N SER A 474 2.17 14.91 -33.49
CA SER A 474 2.49 16.16 -32.78
C SER A 474 3.95 16.59 -32.97
N VAL A 475 4.92 15.66 -33.03
CA VAL A 475 6.32 15.97 -33.39
C VAL A 475 6.42 16.52 -34.81
N ARG A 476 5.66 15.94 -35.75
CA ARG A 476 5.67 16.33 -37.17
C ARG A 476 5.05 17.70 -37.39
N LEU A 477 3.97 18.02 -36.67
CA LEU A 477 3.25 19.29 -36.77
C LEU A 477 3.88 20.40 -35.92
N GLY A 478 4.48 20.04 -34.79
CA GLY A 478 5.06 20.96 -33.82
C GLY A 478 6.28 21.71 -34.35
N LYS A 479 6.48 22.93 -33.84
CA LYS A 479 7.64 23.79 -34.15
C LYS A 479 8.39 24.17 -32.88
N GLY A 480 9.69 24.41 -33.00
CA GLY A 480 10.52 24.88 -31.89
C GLY A 480 10.59 23.91 -30.72
N GLU A 481 10.32 24.41 -29.50
CA GLU A 481 10.55 23.68 -28.25
C GLU A 481 9.45 22.64 -27.95
N GLU A 482 8.22 22.88 -28.40
CA GLU A 482 7.12 21.91 -28.26
C GLU A 482 7.44 20.59 -28.97
N CYS A 483 8.07 20.67 -30.15
CA CYS A 483 8.52 19.50 -30.90
C CYS A 483 9.46 18.61 -30.07
N LYS A 484 10.35 19.22 -29.27
CA LYS A 484 11.26 18.48 -28.38
C LYS A 484 10.52 17.81 -27.22
N VAL A 485 9.50 18.46 -26.67
CA VAL A 485 8.65 17.87 -25.60
C VAL A 485 7.90 16.66 -26.15
N TRP A 486 7.27 16.80 -27.32
CA TRP A 486 6.60 15.68 -28.00
C TRP A 486 7.58 14.57 -28.38
N GLY A 487 8.82 14.91 -28.75
CA GLY A 487 9.88 13.94 -29.01
C GLY A 487 10.23 13.11 -27.76
N ARG A 488 10.27 13.74 -26.58
CA ARG A 488 10.46 13.03 -25.30
C ARG A 488 9.26 12.12 -24.96
N ARG A 489 8.02 12.57 -25.19
CA ARG A 489 6.82 11.73 -24.97
C ARG A 489 6.76 10.55 -25.93
N SER A 490 7.04 10.79 -27.20
CA SER A 490 7.19 9.75 -28.22
C SER A 490 8.25 8.73 -27.82
N HIS A 491 9.35 9.17 -27.21
CA HIS A 491 10.37 8.25 -26.66
C HIS A 491 9.83 7.35 -25.55
N LEU A 492 9.06 7.90 -24.60
CA LEU A 492 8.42 7.10 -23.54
C LEU A 492 7.45 6.07 -24.11
N ALA A 493 6.61 6.47 -25.07
CA ALA A 493 5.67 5.57 -25.75
C ALA A 493 6.40 4.46 -26.52
N LEU A 494 7.49 4.80 -27.22
CA LEU A 494 8.31 3.83 -27.94
C LEU A 494 8.94 2.80 -26.98
N LYS A 495 9.48 3.24 -25.84
CA LYS A 495 10.02 2.33 -24.83
C LYS A 495 8.94 1.43 -24.22
N ALA A 496 7.75 1.97 -23.96
CA ALA A 496 6.60 1.19 -23.50
C ALA A 496 6.21 0.12 -24.54
N TYR A 497 6.13 0.49 -25.82
CA TYR A 497 5.84 -0.44 -26.91
C TYR A 497 6.95 -1.51 -27.08
N GLN A 498 8.21 -1.12 -26.90
CA GLN A 498 9.34 -2.05 -26.91
C GLN A 498 9.19 -3.13 -25.82
N GLU A 499 8.81 -2.74 -24.60
CA GLU A 499 8.64 -3.70 -23.50
C GLU A 499 7.42 -4.61 -23.71
N LEU A 500 6.33 -4.12 -24.33
CA LEU A 500 5.22 -4.98 -24.78
C LEU A 500 5.72 -6.09 -25.72
N LEU A 501 6.56 -5.73 -26.71
CA LEU A 501 7.12 -6.71 -27.65
C LEU A 501 8.06 -7.71 -26.95
N ARG A 502 8.92 -7.25 -26.03
CA ARG A 502 9.80 -8.14 -25.25
C ARG A 502 9.02 -9.10 -24.37
N THR A 503 7.98 -8.61 -23.71
CA THR A 503 7.10 -9.43 -22.87
C THR A 503 6.33 -10.43 -23.72
N LEU A 504 5.85 -10.03 -24.91
CA LEU A 504 5.18 -10.93 -25.85
C LEU A 504 6.12 -12.02 -26.40
N ASP A 505 7.38 -11.69 -26.71
CA ASP A 505 8.40 -12.69 -27.07
C ASP A 505 8.66 -13.66 -25.92
N PHE A 506 8.78 -13.16 -24.68
CA PHE A 506 8.93 -13.97 -23.48
C PHE A 506 7.74 -14.94 -23.29
N MET A 507 6.50 -14.45 -23.37
CA MET A 507 5.28 -15.27 -23.26
C MET A 507 5.23 -16.39 -24.32
N SER A 508 5.73 -16.12 -25.53
CA SER A 508 5.74 -17.11 -26.61
C SER A 508 6.70 -18.28 -26.39
N ARG A 509 7.63 -18.14 -25.43
CA ARG A 509 8.64 -19.13 -25.06
C ARG A 509 8.36 -19.77 -23.69
N CYS A 510 7.32 -19.33 -22.98
CA CYS A 510 6.93 -19.91 -21.70
C CYS A 510 6.45 -21.36 -21.85
N GLU A 511 6.71 -22.16 -20.82
CA GLU A 511 6.31 -23.57 -20.74
C GLU A 511 4.78 -23.74 -20.66
N ASP A 512 4.09 -22.80 -20.01
CA ASP A 512 2.64 -22.79 -19.89
C ASP A 512 1.93 -22.61 -21.24
N GLU A 513 0.99 -23.51 -21.54
CA GLU A 513 0.22 -23.52 -22.78
C GLU A 513 -0.77 -22.35 -22.85
N GLN A 514 -1.44 -21.98 -21.76
CA GLN A 514 -2.45 -20.91 -21.75
C GLN A 514 -1.82 -19.55 -22.05
N ILE A 515 -0.64 -19.29 -21.46
CA ILE A 515 0.14 -18.08 -21.70
C ILE A 515 0.60 -18.03 -23.16
N ARG A 516 1.02 -19.19 -23.71
CA ARG A 516 1.49 -19.30 -25.09
C ARG A 516 0.37 -19.10 -26.10
N GLU A 517 -0.83 -19.62 -25.84
CA GLU A 517 -2.01 -19.38 -26.67
C GLU A 517 -2.42 -17.91 -26.67
N SER A 518 -2.46 -17.28 -25.50
CA SER A 518 -2.72 -15.85 -25.36
C SER A 518 -1.71 -15.02 -26.15
N ALA A 519 -0.43 -15.38 -26.09
CA ALA A 519 0.63 -14.74 -26.88
C ALA A 519 0.42 -14.93 -28.39
N LYS A 520 0.01 -16.13 -28.86
CA LYS A 520 -0.27 -16.39 -30.28
C LYS A 520 -1.41 -15.50 -30.80
N VAL A 521 -2.47 -15.29 -30.01
CA VAL A 521 -3.60 -14.42 -30.38
C VAL A 521 -3.12 -12.98 -30.56
N ILE A 522 -2.35 -12.46 -29.61
CA ILE A 522 -1.80 -11.10 -29.69
C ILE A 522 -0.82 -10.97 -30.87
N GLN A 523 0.08 -11.94 -31.05
CA GLN A 523 1.03 -11.97 -32.18
C GLN A 523 0.31 -11.96 -33.52
N SER A 524 -0.74 -12.77 -33.68
CA SER A 524 -1.56 -12.80 -34.88
C SER A 524 -2.12 -11.40 -35.19
N ASN A 525 -2.77 -10.77 -34.22
CA ASN A 525 -3.33 -9.43 -34.40
C ASN A 525 -2.25 -8.38 -34.73
N VAL A 526 -1.10 -8.43 -34.06
CA VAL A 526 0.00 -7.48 -34.30
C VAL A 526 0.65 -7.66 -35.68
N PHE A 527 0.84 -8.90 -36.15
CA PHE A 527 1.52 -9.17 -37.42
C PHE A 527 0.62 -9.08 -38.66
N TYR A 528 -0.69 -9.34 -38.53
CA TYR A 528 -1.60 -9.25 -39.68
C TYR A 528 -2.07 -7.82 -39.95
N MET A 529 -2.31 -7.02 -38.91
CA MET A 529 -2.70 -5.61 -39.09
C MET A 529 -1.56 -4.81 -39.71
N MET A 530 -1.86 -3.99 -40.72
CA MET A 530 -0.83 -3.21 -41.43
C MET A 530 -0.31 -2.05 -40.60
N GLU A 531 -1.20 -1.49 -39.79
CA GLU A 531 -0.99 -0.36 -38.88
C GLU A 531 0.23 -0.62 -38.00
N TYR A 532 0.27 -1.74 -37.28
CA TYR A 532 1.39 -2.08 -36.39
C TYR A 532 2.70 -2.37 -37.15
N ARG A 533 2.63 -2.92 -38.36
CA ARG A 533 3.82 -3.22 -39.18
C ARG A 533 4.52 -1.98 -39.70
N ASP A 534 3.74 -0.98 -40.10
CA ASP A 534 4.27 0.21 -40.77
C ASP A 534 4.83 1.27 -39.80
N VAL A 535 4.54 1.17 -38.50
CA VAL A 535 5.02 2.13 -37.47
C VAL A 535 6.52 2.28 -37.50
N PHE A 536 7.27 1.19 -37.33
CA PHE A 536 8.72 1.25 -37.20
C PHE A 536 9.40 1.81 -38.44
N VAL A 537 8.92 1.41 -39.63
CA VAL A 537 9.41 1.93 -40.91
C VAL A 537 9.12 3.43 -41.03
N THR A 538 7.94 3.86 -40.61
CA THR A 538 7.54 5.27 -40.63
C THR A 538 8.38 6.10 -39.67
N LEU A 539 8.61 5.62 -38.45
CA LEU A 539 9.42 6.31 -37.44
C LEU A 539 10.90 6.39 -37.87
N LEU A 540 11.47 5.34 -38.46
CA LEU A 540 12.86 5.32 -38.93
C LEU A 540 13.08 6.28 -40.11
N LYS A 541 12.18 6.27 -41.10
CA LYS A 541 12.30 7.15 -42.28
C LYS A 541 12.23 8.63 -41.94
N ASN A 542 11.50 8.98 -40.88
CA ASN A 542 11.21 10.36 -40.52
C ASN A 542 12.00 10.85 -39.30
N PHE A 543 12.99 10.08 -38.84
CA PHE A 543 13.84 10.47 -37.72
C PHE A 543 14.66 11.73 -38.06
N LYS A 544 14.65 12.71 -37.14
CA LYS A 544 15.46 13.94 -37.23
C LYS A 544 16.17 14.20 -35.90
N GLU A 545 17.48 14.41 -35.95
CA GLU A 545 18.31 14.68 -34.75
C GLU A 545 17.94 15.98 -34.01
N SER A 546 17.29 16.92 -34.70
CA SER A 546 16.80 18.16 -34.09
C SER A 546 15.54 17.99 -33.25
N GLN A 547 14.80 16.90 -33.46
CA GLN A 547 13.49 16.64 -32.84
C GLN A 547 13.58 15.51 -31.80
N CYS A 548 14.38 14.48 -32.09
CA CYS A 548 14.52 13.29 -31.26
C CYS A 548 15.96 13.12 -30.80
N SER A 549 16.14 12.54 -29.60
CA SER A 549 17.47 12.29 -29.03
C SER A 549 18.17 11.09 -29.70
N ARG A 550 19.49 10.97 -29.51
CA ARG A 550 20.23 9.77 -29.94
C ARG A 550 19.77 8.51 -29.20
N ALA A 551 19.34 8.65 -27.95
CA ALA A 551 18.76 7.55 -27.18
C ALA A 551 17.45 7.04 -27.80
N TYR A 552 16.61 7.94 -28.31
CA TYR A 552 15.41 7.57 -29.08
C TYR A 552 15.77 6.71 -30.30
N LEU A 553 16.80 7.12 -31.07
CA LEU A 553 17.22 6.36 -32.25
C LEU A 553 17.72 4.95 -31.88
N ARG A 554 18.51 4.82 -30.82
CA ARG A 554 18.99 3.52 -30.33
C ARG A 554 17.81 2.60 -30.00
N ASP A 555 16.88 3.10 -29.21
CA ASP A 555 15.73 2.30 -28.75
C ASP A 555 14.77 2.00 -29.92
N LEU A 556 14.66 2.88 -30.93
CA LEU A 556 13.90 2.64 -32.15
C LEU A 556 14.50 1.52 -33.01
N VAL A 557 15.82 1.55 -33.21
CA VAL A 557 16.54 0.50 -33.96
C VAL A 557 16.40 -0.83 -33.23
N GLU A 558 16.55 -0.84 -31.91
CA GLU A 558 16.40 -2.05 -31.10
C GLU A 558 14.97 -2.59 -31.14
N SER A 559 13.96 -1.73 -31.02
CA SER A 559 12.55 -2.12 -31.14
C SER A 559 12.23 -2.72 -32.51
N THR A 560 12.77 -2.11 -33.58
CA THR A 560 12.62 -2.63 -34.94
C THR A 560 13.28 -4.00 -35.08
N HIS A 561 14.47 -4.20 -34.51
CA HIS A 561 15.15 -5.48 -34.51
C HIS A 561 14.33 -6.56 -33.79
N ILE A 562 13.81 -6.26 -32.61
CA ILE A 562 12.95 -7.19 -31.83
C ILE A 562 11.71 -7.57 -32.66
N PHE A 563 11.03 -6.58 -33.23
CA PHE A 563 9.84 -6.82 -34.05
C PHE A 563 10.12 -7.74 -35.24
N LEU A 564 11.19 -7.46 -36.00
CA LEU A 564 11.56 -8.27 -37.17
C LEU A 564 11.95 -9.70 -36.77
N LYS A 565 12.66 -9.87 -35.65
CA LYS A 565 13.06 -11.19 -35.15
C LYS A 565 11.86 -12.02 -34.67
N MET A 566 10.89 -11.38 -34.02
CA MET A 566 9.64 -12.04 -33.66
C MET A 566 8.82 -12.42 -34.89
N LEU A 567 8.74 -11.53 -35.89
CA LEU A 567 8.06 -11.80 -37.15
C LEU A 567 8.72 -12.97 -37.91
N GLU A 568 10.05 -13.02 -37.98
CA GLU A 568 10.80 -14.13 -38.58
C GLU A 568 10.49 -15.46 -37.88
N THR A 569 10.43 -15.45 -36.55
CA THR A 569 10.10 -16.65 -35.77
C THR A 569 8.65 -17.09 -36.03
N PHE A 570 7.73 -16.14 -36.15
CA PHE A 570 6.32 -16.40 -36.45
C PHE A 570 6.12 -16.96 -37.85
N THR A 571 6.79 -16.41 -38.88
CA THR A 571 6.67 -16.89 -40.26
C THR A 571 7.30 -18.26 -40.45
N LYS A 572 8.43 -18.55 -39.79
CA LYS A 572 9.04 -19.89 -39.76
C LYS A 572 8.08 -20.95 -39.22
N LYS A 573 7.28 -20.61 -38.19
CA LYS A 573 6.30 -21.53 -37.59
C LYS A 573 5.03 -21.69 -38.45
N ASN A 574 4.51 -20.61 -39.04
CA ASN A 574 3.21 -20.61 -39.72
C ASN A 574 3.27 -20.80 -41.24
N LYS A 575 4.47 -21.02 -41.83
CA LYS A 575 4.78 -21.23 -43.27
C LYS A 575 4.36 -20.09 -44.23
N ASN A 576 3.20 -19.45 -44.06
CA ASN A 576 2.66 -18.40 -44.94
C ASN A 576 2.10 -17.21 -44.14
N LEU A 577 2.56 -15.98 -44.44
CA LEU A 577 1.92 -14.74 -44.00
C LEU A 577 1.00 -14.22 -45.11
N VAL A 578 -0.31 -14.26 -44.91
CA VAL A 578 -1.28 -13.71 -45.86
C VAL A 578 -1.29 -12.18 -45.73
N VAL A 579 -0.81 -11.48 -46.75
CA VAL A 579 -0.81 -10.01 -46.81
C VAL A 579 -1.82 -9.53 -47.85
N GLN A 580 -2.73 -8.66 -47.45
CA GLN A 580 -3.63 -7.98 -48.38
C GLN A 580 -2.83 -7.03 -49.29
N LYS A 581 -2.71 -7.34 -50.58
CA LYS A 581 -2.15 -6.40 -51.57
C LYS A 581 -3.22 -5.37 -51.94
N LYS A 582 -2.92 -4.08 -51.76
CA LYS A 582 -3.72 -3.00 -52.38
C LYS A 582 -3.66 -3.18 -53.91
N LYS A 583 -4.81 -3.46 -54.54
CA LYS A 583 -4.95 -3.54 -56.01
C LYS A 583 -4.56 -2.17 -56.59
N LYS A 584 -3.40 -2.06 -57.27
CA LYS A 584 -3.06 -0.85 -58.03
C LYS A 584 -4.21 -0.59 -59.01
N LYS A 585 -4.79 0.62 -58.99
CA LYS A 585 -5.71 1.05 -60.06
C LYS A 585 -4.97 0.83 -61.39
N ARG A 586 -5.45 -0.10 -62.23
CA ARG A 586 -5.00 -0.22 -63.62
C ARG A 586 -5.26 1.15 -64.24
N ASN A 587 -4.21 1.86 -64.64
CA ASN A 587 -4.38 3.02 -65.51
C ASN A 587 -5.16 2.52 -66.74
N LYS A 588 -6.41 2.98 -66.92
CA LYS A 588 -7.12 2.82 -68.18
C LYS A 588 -6.22 3.45 -69.24
N LYS A 589 -5.71 2.66 -70.20
CA LYS A 589 -5.10 3.19 -71.41
C LYS A 589 -6.13 4.16 -72.01
N LYS A 590 -5.78 5.44 -72.13
CA LYS A 590 -6.58 6.40 -72.90
C LYS A 590 -6.77 5.80 -74.30
N SER A 591 -8.01 5.53 -74.70
CA SER A 591 -8.34 5.25 -76.09
C SER A 591 -7.90 6.46 -76.91
N LYS A 592 -7.04 6.25 -77.89
CA LYS A 592 -6.74 7.27 -78.90
C LYS A 592 -8.05 7.53 -79.65
N THR A 593 -8.64 8.70 -79.44
CA THR A 593 -9.66 9.25 -80.33
C THR A 593 -8.96 9.55 -81.66
N THR A 594 -9.33 8.81 -82.69
CA THR A 594 -9.05 9.12 -84.10
C THR A 594 -9.71 10.47 -84.43
N PRO A 595 -9.01 11.42 -85.07
CA PRO A 595 -9.68 12.62 -85.59
C PRO A 595 -10.55 12.19 -86.78
N GLY A 596 -11.83 12.55 -86.73
CA GLY A 596 -12.73 12.42 -87.88
C GLY A 596 -12.30 13.38 -89.00
N MET A 597 -12.41 12.89 -90.24
CA MET A 597 -12.36 13.67 -91.47
C MET A 597 -13.47 14.73 -91.52
#